data_AF-A0A961IBH7-F1
#
_entry.id   AF-A0A961IBH7-F1
#
_cell.length_a   1.000
_cell.length_b   1.000
_cell.length_c   1.000
_cell.angle_alpha   90.00
_cell.angle_beta   90.00
_cell.angle_gamma   90.00
#
_symmetry.space_group_name_H-M   'P 1'
#
loop_
_entity.id
_entity.type
_entity.pdbx_description
1 polymer ?
#
loop_
_entity_poly.entity_id
_entity_poly.type
_entity_poly.pdbx_seq_one_letter_code
_entity_poly.pdbx_strand_id
1 'polypeptide(L)'
;LPWFLTICLDLHYPQTSGKKPLGHGFLMWYISRLMELSSSSPYVYGEFFKVLMLKNGLWTILKPTVSLRVLAYGVMSFLVPLARRANTDTLPAPAR
;
A
#
# COMPACT_ATOMS: atom_id res chain seq x y z
N LEU A 1 -7.12 -5.76 -12.41
CA LEU A 1 -6.17 -4.83 -11.74
C LEU A 1 -6.21 -4.97 -10.22
N PRO A 2 -7.34 -4.79 -9.52
CA PRO A 2 -7.45 -5.19 -8.11
C PRO A 2 -7.23 -6.68 -7.91
N TRP A 3 -7.68 -7.53 -8.85
CA TRP A 3 -7.38 -8.97 -8.84
C TRP A 3 -5.87 -9.29 -8.70
N PHE A 4 -5.00 -8.53 -9.38
CA PHE A 4 -3.55 -8.69 -9.25
C PHE A 4 -3.07 -8.28 -7.85
N LEU A 5 -3.59 -7.18 -7.31
CA LEU A 5 -3.30 -6.73 -5.94
C LEU A 5 -3.73 -7.79 -4.92
N THR A 6 -4.91 -8.39 -5.10
CA THR A 6 -5.45 -9.45 -4.24
C THR A 6 -4.59 -10.70 -4.27
N ILE A 7 -4.21 -11.21 -5.45
CA ILE A 7 -3.29 -12.36 -5.56
C ILE A 7 -1.96 -12.05 -4.89
N CYS A 8 -1.43 -10.85 -5.12
CA CYS A 8 -0.18 -10.43 -4.53
C CYS A 8 -0.27 -10.40 -2.99
N LEU A 9 -1.34 -9.85 -2.42
CA LEU A 9 -1.60 -9.87 -0.97
C LEU A 9 -1.77 -11.29 -0.42
N ASP A 10 -2.44 -12.17 -1.17
CA ASP A 10 -2.68 -13.55 -0.76
C ASP A 10 -1.38 -14.36 -0.64
N LEU A 11 -0.46 -14.17 -1.60
CA LEU A 11 0.87 -14.79 -1.60
C LEU A 11 1.82 -14.23 -0.50
N HIS A 12 1.44 -13.14 0.17
CA HIS A 12 2.20 -12.61 1.30
C HIS A 12 2.15 -13.53 2.51
N TYR A 13 1.04 -14.24 2.71
CA TYR A 13 0.84 -15.12 3.85
C TYR A 13 1.69 -16.39 3.70
N PRO A 14 2.42 -16.81 4.75
CA PRO A 14 3.28 -17.99 4.69
C PRO A 14 2.51 -19.30 4.49
N GLN A 15 1.21 -19.31 4.81
CA GLN A 15 0.33 -20.46 4.63
C GLN A 15 -0.05 -20.68 3.15
N THR A 16 0.12 -19.68 2.29
CA THR A 16 -0.27 -19.74 0.88
C THR A 16 0.81 -20.40 0.04
N SER A 17 0.48 -21.53 -0.58
CA SER A 17 1.37 -22.25 -1.49
C SER A 17 1.21 -21.73 -2.92
N GLY A 18 2.31 -21.37 -3.58
CA GLY A 18 2.29 -20.90 -4.95
C GLY A 18 3.64 -20.37 -5.44
N LYS A 19 3.80 -20.30 -6.77
CA LYS A 19 5.00 -19.73 -7.38
C LYS A 19 4.99 -18.21 -7.23
N LYS A 20 5.83 -17.69 -6.32
CA LYS A 20 6.04 -16.24 -6.17
C LYS A 20 6.83 -15.73 -7.38
N PRO A 21 6.31 -14.74 -8.13
CA PRO A 21 7.07 -14.15 -9.23
C PRO A 21 8.33 -13.46 -8.69
N LEU A 22 9.36 -13.34 -9.54
CA LEU A 22 10.57 -12.61 -9.19
C LEU A 22 10.21 -11.15 -8.81
N GLY A 23 10.79 -10.65 -7.73
CA GLY A 23 10.50 -9.32 -7.20
C GLY A 23 9.23 -9.21 -6.34
N HIS A 24 8.53 -10.32 -6.07
CA HIS A 24 7.33 -10.32 -5.21
C HIS A 24 7.57 -9.71 -3.82
N GLY A 25 8.73 -9.96 -3.19
CA GLY A 25 9.05 -9.37 -1.89
C GLY A 25 9.13 -7.85 -1.92
N PHE A 26 9.78 -7.28 -2.95
CA PHE A 26 9.83 -5.83 -3.15
C PHE A 26 8.44 -5.25 -3.45
N LEU A 27 7.67 -5.92 -4.30
CA LEU A 27 6.31 -5.51 -4.62
C LEU A 27 5.41 -5.52 -3.37
N MET A 28 5.52 -6.55 -2.52
CA MET A 28 4.82 -6.62 -1.25
C MET A 28 5.22 -5.50 -0.31
N TRP A 29 6.53 -5.30 -0.14
CA TRP A 29 7.04 -4.20 0.67
C TRP A 29 6.46 -2.85 0.19
N TYR A 30 6.45 -2.60 -1.12
CA TYR A 30 5.87 -1.38 -1.71
C TYR A 30 4.38 -1.25 -1.42
N ILE A 31 3.61 -2.32 -1.64
CA ILE A 31 2.15 -2.32 -1.39
C ILE A 31 1.86 -2.08 0.10
N SER A 32 2.63 -2.68 1.01
CA SER A 32 2.50 -2.42 2.46
C SER A 32 2.76 -0.94 2.78
N ARG A 33 3.84 -0.34 2.25
CA ARG A 33 4.14 1.09 2.47
C ARG A 33 3.07 2.00 1.85
N LEU A 34 2.52 1.64 0.69
CA LEU A 34 1.43 2.35 0.03
C LEU A 34 0.17 2.35 0.91
N MET A 35 -0.22 1.19 1.46
CA MET A 35 -1.38 1.08 2.35
C MET A 35 -1.18 1.89 3.64
N GLU A 36 -0.01 1.81 4.27
CA GLU A 36 0.32 2.64 5.44
C GLU A 36 0.23 4.13 5.13
N LEU A 37 0.85 4.59 4.04
CA LEU A 37 0.85 5.99 3.64
C LEU A 37 -0.54 6.47 3.23
N SER A 38 -1.39 5.58 2.72
CA SER A 38 -2.79 5.92 2.40
C SER A 38 -3.60 6.28 3.65
N SER A 39 -3.19 5.82 4.84
CA SER A 39 -3.87 6.18 6.09
C SER A 39 -3.70 7.66 6.47
N SER A 40 -2.55 8.27 6.11
CA SER A 40 -2.20 9.64 6.51
C SER A 40 -2.18 10.63 5.34
N SER A 41 -2.07 10.17 4.10
CA SER A 41 -2.03 11.03 2.91
C SER A 41 -3.31 10.93 2.08
N PRO A 42 -4.17 11.98 2.08
CA PRO A 42 -5.42 11.96 1.31
C PRO A 42 -5.19 11.85 -0.20
N TYR A 43 -4.06 12.38 -0.70
CA TYR A 43 -3.69 12.24 -2.10
C TYR A 43 -3.40 10.79 -2.49
N VAL A 44 -2.55 10.11 -1.70
CA VAL A 44 -2.17 8.71 -1.98
C VAL A 44 -3.39 7.81 -1.81
N TYR A 45 -4.22 8.07 -0.80
CA TYR A 45 -5.50 7.41 -0.62
C TYR A 45 -6.40 7.55 -1.86
N GLY A 46 -6.58 8.77 -2.39
CA GLY A 46 -7.44 9.00 -3.55
C GLY A 46 -6.97 8.24 -4.80
N GLU A 47 -5.66 8.22 -5.08
CA GLU A 47 -5.11 7.47 -6.21
C GLU A 47 -5.23 5.96 -6.00
N PHE A 48 -4.98 5.47 -4.78
CA PHE A 48 -5.15 4.05 -4.44
C PHE A 48 -6.62 3.61 -4.54
N PHE A 49 -7.54 4.43 -4.03
CA PHE A 49 -8.98 4.18 -4.09
C PHE A 49 -9.49 4.09 -5.53
N LYS A 50 -8.99 4.94 -6.45
CA LYS A 50 -9.33 4.84 -7.88
C LYS A 50 -8.88 3.51 -8.50
N VAL A 51 -7.74 2.96 -8.07
CA VAL A 51 -7.27 1.64 -8.52
C VAL A 51 -8.12 0.51 -7.93
N LEU A 52 -8.47 0.60 -6.65
CA LEU A 52 -9.37 -0.36 -5.99
C LEU A 52 -10.75 -0.39 -6.64
N MET A 53 -11.27 0.77 -7.03
CA MET A 53 -12.56 0.92 -7.72
C MET A 53 -12.49 0.65 -9.23
N LEU A 54 -11.37 0.13 -9.75
CA LEU A 54 -11.12 -0.10 -11.18
C LEU A 54 -11.32 1.13 -12.08
N LYS A 55 -11.42 2.34 -11.52
CA LYS A 55 -11.54 3.58 -12.29
C LYS A 55 -10.27 3.86 -13.09
N ASN A 56 -9.13 3.40 -12.57
CA ASN A 56 -7.82 3.58 -13.19
C ASN A 56 -6.95 2.30 -13.17
N GLY A 57 -5.96 2.29 -14.06
CA GLY A 57 -4.89 1.30 -14.14
C GLY A 57 -4.00 1.18 -12.90
N LEU A 58 -3.36 0.02 -12.69
CA LEU A 58 -2.26 -0.17 -11.71
C LEU A 58 -1.12 0.83 -11.91
N TRP A 59 -0.93 1.32 -13.13
CA TRP A 59 0.03 2.38 -13.44
C TRP A 59 -0.15 3.63 -12.60
N THR A 60 -1.37 3.90 -12.13
CA THR A 60 -1.68 5.08 -11.32
C THR A 60 -0.91 5.10 -10.00
N ILE A 61 -0.80 3.95 -9.32
CA ILE A 61 -0.03 3.84 -8.08
C ILE A 61 1.47 3.72 -8.33
N LEU A 62 1.90 3.48 -9.59
CA LEU A 62 3.31 3.41 -9.98
C LEU A 62 3.83 4.70 -10.63
N LYS A 63 2.96 5.68 -10.87
CA LYS A 63 3.33 7.02 -11.34
C LYS A 63 4.40 7.62 -10.42
N PRO A 64 5.40 8.34 -10.97
CA PRO A 64 6.51 8.90 -10.20
C PRO A 64 6.04 9.74 -9.00
N THR A 65 4.94 10.48 -9.14
CA THR A 65 4.38 11.30 -8.06
C THR A 65 3.92 10.48 -6.85
N VAL A 66 3.37 9.29 -7.06
CA VAL A 66 2.94 8.39 -5.98
C VAL A 66 4.11 7.54 -5.51
N SER A 67 4.85 6.94 -6.45
CA SER A 67 5.93 6.01 -6.13
C SER A 67 7.08 6.68 -5.39
N LEU A 68 7.47 7.91 -5.73
CA LEU A 68 8.51 8.64 -4.97
C LEU A 68 8.08 8.88 -3.52
N ARG A 69 6.80 9.18 -3.27
CA ARG A 69 6.29 9.38 -1.91
C ARG A 69 6.29 8.08 -1.12
N VAL A 70 5.88 6.98 -1.74
CA VAL A 70 5.89 5.64 -1.12
C VAL A 70 7.32 5.19 -0.85
N LEU A 71 8.25 5.42 -1.77
CA LEU A 71 9.67 5.08 -1.60
C LEU A 71 10.32 5.92 -0.49
N ALA A 72 10.11 7.24 -0.48
CA ALA A 72 10.60 8.11 0.59
C ALA A 72 10.03 7.71 1.96
N TYR A 73 8.72 7.39 2.02
CA TYR A 73 8.08 6.85 3.21
C TYR A 73 8.66 5.49 3.62
N GLY A 74 8.99 4.65 2.64
CA GLY A 74 9.69 3.38 2.86
C GLY A 74 11.07 3.56 3.46
N VAL A 75 11.85 4.55 3.01
CA VAL A 75 13.15 4.88 3.63
C VAL A 75 12.95 5.36 5.07
N MET A 76 11.97 6.24 5.32
CA MET A 76 11.62 6.69 6.67
C MET A 76 11.14 5.54 7.57
N SER A 77 10.59 4.47 7.00
CA SER A 77 10.09 3.33 7.76
C SER A 77 11.17 2.54 8.50
N PHE A 78 12.43 2.64 8.06
CA PHE A 78 13.58 2.07 8.75
C PHE A 78 14.01 2.89 9.98
N LEU A 79 13.65 4.17 10.01
CA LEU A 79 14.09 5.11 11.05
C LEU A 79 12.99 5.40 12.08
N VAL A 80 11.72 5.33 11.66
CA VAL A 80 10.57 5.75 12.46
C VAL A 80 9.59 4.57 12.63
N PRO A 81 9.13 4.27 13.87
CA PRO A 81 8.17 3.20 14.11
C PRO A 81 6.80 3.49 13.47
N LEU A 82 6.07 2.42 13.15
CA LEU A 82 4.78 2.49 12.44
C LEU A 82 3.75 3.38 13.15
N ALA A 83 3.65 3.29 14.48
CA ALA A 83 2.69 4.04 15.28
C ALA A 83 2.82 5.58 15.14
N ARG A 84 4.00 6.07 14.75
CA ARG A 84 4.24 7.50 14.51
C ARG A 84 4.03 7.94 13.05
N ARG A 85 3.86 6.99 12.12
CA ARG A 85 3.80 7.26 10.67
C ARG A 85 2.45 6.96 10.04
N ALA A 86 1.62 6.15 10.70
CA ALA A 86 0.33 5.72 10.21
C ALA A 86 -0.71 5.87 11.31
N ASN A 87 -1.98 5.99 10.91
CA ASN A 87 -3.10 6.13 11.84
C ASN A 87 -3.48 4.76 12.43
N THR A 88 -2.62 4.19 13.27
CA THR A 88 -2.86 2.88 13.91
C THR A 88 -3.68 2.99 15.19
N ASP A 89 -3.56 4.11 15.90
CA ASP A 89 -4.05 4.25 17.28
C ASP A 89 -5.35 5.07 17.37
N THR A 90 -5.73 5.73 16.27
CA THR A 90 -6.88 6.63 16.21
C THR A 90 -8.05 5.93 15.52
N LEU A 91 -9.10 5.61 16.27
CA LEU A 91 -10.38 5.19 15.71
C LEU A 91 -11.20 6.43 15.30
N PRO A 92 -11.94 6.40 14.18
CA PRO A 92 -12.89 7.46 13.87
C PRO A 92 -13.94 7.55 14.99
N ALA A 93 -14.39 8.76 15.30
CA ALA A 93 -15.48 8.96 16.23
C ALA A 93 -16.72 8.16 15.77
N PRO A 94 -17.51 7.57 16.70
CA PRO A 94 -18.71 6.83 16.33
C PRO A 94 -19.63 7.72 15.50
N ALA A 95 -20.20 7.15 14.43
CA ALA A 95 -21.19 7.86 13.62
C ALA A 95 -22.37 8.26 14.52
N ARG A 96 -22.72 9.54 14.49
CA ARG A 96 -23.81 10.11 15.27
C ARG A 96 -25.17 9.77 14.66
#